data_AF-X0S2G6-F1
#
_entry.id   AF-X0S2G6-F1
#
_cell.length_a   1.000
_cell.length_b   1.000
_cell.length_c   1.000
_cell.angle_alpha   90.00
_cell.angle_beta   90.00
_cell.angle_gamma   90.00
#
_symmetry.space_group_name_H-M   'P 1'
#
loop_
_entity.id
_entity.type
_entity.pdbx_description
1 polymer ?
#
loop_
_entity_poly.entity_id
_entity_poly.type
_entity_poly.pdbx_seq_one_letter_code
_entity_poly.pdbx_strand_id
1 'polypeptide(L)'
;ACYGYGRQPTVTDANLVLGRLAPDFFLGGDMKIFPGKSRRAIQTLANKIGKSILETAAGVIKVANSNMEKAIRVISIERGFDPRNFALFSFGGAGGMHAAEIAANLNISKILVPKNAGVLSALGLLMADSIKDYSQSILKIISELKPETLVKNFKILSSKALDEMQKEGFIPKNINLLYYLDLRYLGQSYEISIPWQQSGSFVPSFHKAHQKLYSYHHLDQPVEVVNIRIKAAGIGSKIRLKKHKIQKSDPERAFLKKQPLFFSGKKCSASVYRRSHLSAGNKILGPALVVDYDSTTFLPPSHTLKADRLLNLIMEKDRL
;
A
#
# COMPACT_ATOMS: atom_id res chain seq x y z
N ALA A 1 14.46 15.93 15.52
CA ALA A 1 14.73 16.57 16.84
C ALA A 1 13.76 16.13 17.96
N CYS A 2 12.49 15.88 17.66
CA CYS A 2 11.42 15.49 18.60
C CYS A 2 11.75 14.30 19.50
N TYR A 3 12.55 13.33 19.04
CA TYR A 3 12.93 12.17 19.86
C TYR A 3 14.09 12.43 20.82
N GLY A 4 14.71 13.62 20.76
CA GLY A 4 15.79 14.01 21.66
C GLY A 4 17.21 13.65 21.21
N TYR A 5 17.38 12.84 20.17
CA TYR A 5 18.69 12.35 19.70
C TYR A 5 19.35 13.18 18.58
N GLY A 6 18.68 14.22 18.06
CA GLY A 6 19.21 15.00 16.94
C GLY A 6 18.73 16.46 16.93
N ARG A 7 19.41 17.30 16.16
CA ARG A 7 19.16 18.76 16.10
C ARG A 7 18.53 19.24 14.79
N GLN A 8 18.65 18.48 13.71
CA GLN A 8 18.08 18.85 12.42
C GLN A 8 16.56 18.61 12.40
N PRO A 9 15.79 19.45 11.67
CA PRO A 9 14.36 19.25 11.49
C PRO A 9 14.08 18.09 10.55
N THR A 10 12.98 17.38 10.80
CA THR A 10 12.47 16.28 9.99
C THR A 10 11.00 16.48 9.66
N VAL A 11 10.43 15.62 8.80
CA VAL A 11 8.98 15.62 8.52
C VAL A 11 8.15 15.37 9.79
N THR A 12 8.61 14.50 10.69
CA THR A 12 7.96 14.25 11.99
C THR A 12 7.99 15.49 12.89
N ASP A 13 9.10 16.25 12.89
CA ASP A 13 9.18 17.52 13.61
C ASP A 13 8.17 18.55 13.08
N ALA A 14 8.00 18.62 11.75
CA ALA A 14 7.02 19.50 11.14
C ALA A 14 5.58 19.09 11.50
N ASN A 15 5.24 17.79 11.42
CA ASN A 15 3.93 17.28 11.86
C ASN A 15 3.64 17.61 13.33
N LEU A 16 4.65 17.46 14.21
CA LEU A 16 4.53 17.80 15.63
C LEU A 16 4.30 19.30 15.85
N VAL A 17 5.05 20.16 15.15
CA VAL A 17 4.91 21.63 15.24
C VAL A 17 3.55 22.11 14.75
N LEU A 18 3.01 21.47 13.70
CA LEU A 18 1.70 21.80 13.16
C LEU A 18 0.54 21.25 13.99
N GLY A 19 0.80 20.42 15.00
CA GLY A 19 -0.24 19.82 15.84
C GLY A 19 -0.92 18.61 15.18
N ARG A 20 -0.27 17.95 14.21
CA ARG A 20 -0.74 16.72 13.56
C ARG A 20 -0.35 15.44 14.30
N LEU A 21 0.44 15.57 15.36
CA LEU A 21 0.78 14.51 16.31
C LEU A 21 0.32 14.93 17.71
N ALA A 22 -0.17 13.97 18.50
CA ALA A 22 -0.45 14.19 19.90
C ALA A 22 0.75 13.70 20.74
N PRO A 23 1.53 14.59 21.37
CA PRO A 23 2.79 14.23 22.05
C PRO A 23 2.62 13.14 23.12
N ASP A 24 1.52 13.20 23.86
CA ASP A 24 1.24 12.31 25.00
C ASP A 24 0.81 10.90 24.56
N PHE A 25 0.59 10.69 23.26
CA PHE A 25 0.12 9.41 22.70
C PHE A 25 1.09 8.82 21.67
N PHE A 26 2.32 9.35 21.59
CA PHE A 26 3.33 8.78 20.69
C PHE A 26 3.76 7.39 21.19
N LEU A 27 3.64 6.37 20.34
CA LEU A 27 3.73 4.95 20.73
C LEU A 27 2.80 4.62 21.91
N GLY A 28 1.55 5.05 21.84
CA GLY A 28 0.57 4.85 22.91
C GLY A 28 0.85 5.63 24.21
N GLY A 29 1.88 6.46 24.23
CA GLY A 29 2.38 7.16 25.42
C GLY A 29 3.69 6.59 25.98
N ASP A 30 4.16 5.46 25.45
CA ASP A 30 5.38 4.79 25.92
C ASP A 30 6.65 5.58 25.59
N MET A 31 6.60 6.43 24.58
CA MET A 31 7.75 7.23 24.15
C MET A 31 7.48 8.72 24.27
N LYS A 32 8.22 9.36 25.19
CA LYS A 32 8.22 10.82 25.35
C LYS A 32 8.86 11.49 24.13
N ILE A 33 8.13 12.42 23.53
CA ILE A 33 8.64 13.32 22.49
C ILE A 33 8.66 14.79 22.96
N PHE A 34 9.47 15.62 22.33
CA PHE A 34 9.80 16.96 22.81
C PHE A 34 9.38 18.06 21.81
N PRO A 35 8.14 18.58 21.88
CA PRO A 35 7.66 19.64 20.98
C PRO A 35 8.55 20.89 20.93
N GLY A 36 9.13 21.28 22.08
CA GLY A 36 10.07 22.41 22.14
C GLY A 36 11.36 22.18 21.35
N LYS A 37 11.87 20.94 21.29
CA LYS A 37 13.04 20.60 20.47
C LYS A 37 12.71 20.70 18.97
N SER A 38 11.52 20.27 18.55
CA SER A 38 11.05 20.41 17.17
C SER A 38 10.86 21.86 16.75
N ARG A 39 10.27 22.69 17.61
CA ARG A 39 10.14 24.14 17.35
C ARG A 39 11.50 24.80 17.13
N ARG A 40 12.49 24.50 17.97
CA ARG A 40 13.86 25.03 17.81
C ARG A 40 14.52 24.55 16.51
N ALA A 41 14.40 23.27 16.18
CA ALA A 41 14.97 22.72 14.96
C ALA A 41 14.36 23.35 13.69
N ILE A 42 13.03 23.53 13.67
CA ILE A 42 12.34 24.21 12.58
C ILE A 42 12.70 25.70 12.55
N GLN A 43 12.86 26.37 13.69
CA GLN A 43 13.26 27.79 13.76
C GLN A 43 14.60 28.03 13.06
N THR A 44 15.57 27.12 13.20
CA THR A 44 16.86 27.24 12.50
C THR A 44 16.69 27.26 10.97
N LEU A 45 15.77 26.47 10.43
CA LEU A 45 15.45 26.49 9.01
C LEU A 45 14.65 27.75 8.64
N ALA A 46 13.68 28.11 9.47
CA ALA A 46 12.81 29.27 9.28
C ALA A 46 13.59 30.58 9.16
N ASN A 47 14.61 30.75 10.01
CA ASN A 47 15.52 31.91 9.99
C ASN A 47 16.29 32.02 8.67
N LYS A 48 16.72 30.89 8.10
CA LYS A 48 17.50 30.88 6.84
C LYS A 48 16.69 31.30 5.63
N ILE A 49 15.37 31.05 5.66
CA ILE A 49 14.47 31.32 4.52
C ILE A 49 13.54 32.52 4.77
N GLY A 50 13.70 33.24 5.88
CA GLY A 50 12.89 34.42 6.20
C GLY A 50 11.40 34.13 6.39
N LYS A 51 11.03 33.00 7.00
CA LYS A 51 9.63 32.59 7.24
C LYS A 51 9.34 32.35 8.73
N SER A 52 8.07 32.31 9.11
CA SER A 52 7.67 31.88 10.46
C SER A 52 7.87 30.37 10.66
N ILE A 53 7.93 29.92 11.92
CA ILE A 53 8.02 28.48 12.27
C ILE A 53 6.87 27.69 11.62
N LEU A 54 5.64 28.20 11.70
CA LEU A 54 4.44 27.48 11.25
C LEU A 54 4.40 27.38 9.72
N GLU A 55 4.73 28.46 9.01
CA GLU A 55 4.85 28.43 7.54
C GLU A 55 5.98 27.50 7.09
N THR A 56 7.11 27.52 7.78
CA THR A 56 8.24 26.64 7.47
C THR A 56 7.87 25.18 7.66
N ALA A 57 7.22 24.83 8.78
CA ALA A 57 6.73 23.47 9.02
C ALA A 57 5.69 23.04 7.97
N ALA A 58 4.75 23.91 7.62
CA ALA A 58 3.78 23.64 6.56
C ALA A 58 4.46 23.43 5.20
N GLY A 59 5.52 24.21 4.89
CA GLY A 59 6.34 24.04 3.70
C GLY A 59 7.06 22.69 3.65
N VAL A 60 7.64 22.25 4.77
CA VAL A 60 8.28 20.91 4.87
C VAL A 60 7.27 19.80 4.54
N ILE A 61 6.06 19.86 5.11
CA ILE A 61 5.00 18.89 4.80
C ILE A 61 4.59 18.98 3.33
N LYS A 62 4.45 20.19 2.77
CA LYS A 62 4.09 20.38 1.36
C LYS A 62 5.11 19.74 0.41
N VAL A 63 6.40 19.91 0.68
CA VAL A 63 7.48 19.27 -0.12
C VAL A 63 7.42 17.75 0.01
N ALA A 64 7.29 17.22 1.23
CA ALA A 64 7.18 15.78 1.45
C ALA A 64 5.96 15.18 0.73
N ASN A 65 4.80 15.84 0.80
CA ASN A 65 3.58 15.43 0.11
C ASN A 65 3.75 15.46 -1.41
N SER A 66 4.40 16.50 -1.96
CA SER A 66 4.64 16.60 -3.40
C SER A 66 5.53 15.46 -3.92
N ASN A 67 6.56 15.06 -3.16
CA ASN A 67 7.40 13.93 -3.51
C ASN A 67 6.62 12.60 -3.50
N MET A 68 5.80 12.37 -2.47
CA MET A 68 4.94 11.18 -2.39
C MET A 68 3.89 11.15 -3.51
N GLU A 69 3.28 12.30 -3.82
CA GLU A 69 2.34 12.45 -4.94
C GLU A 69 3.00 12.08 -6.27
N LYS A 70 4.20 12.61 -6.55
CA LYS A 70 4.94 12.30 -7.77
C LYS A 70 5.18 10.80 -7.91
N ALA A 71 5.58 10.13 -6.83
CA ALA A 71 5.78 8.68 -6.84
C ALA A 71 4.49 7.91 -7.18
N ILE A 72 3.34 8.34 -6.63
CA ILE A 72 2.03 7.74 -6.95
C ILE A 72 1.68 7.96 -8.42
N ARG A 73 1.88 9.16 -8.98
CA ARG A 73 1.61 9.46 -10.39
C ARG A 73 2.42 8.57 -11.35
N VAL A 74 3.69 8.34 -11.04
CA VAL A 74 4.57 7.45 -11.83
C VAL A 74 4.00 6.03 -11.89
N ILE A 75 3.62 5.46 -10.74
CA ILE A 75 3.12 4.07 -10.71
C ILE A 75 1.68 3.90 -11.21
N SER A 76 0.92 5.00 -11.35
CA SER A 76 -0.48 4.96 -11.79
C SER A 76 -0.67 5.54 -13.21
N ILE A 77 -0.42 6.83 -13.41
CA ILE A 77 -0.75 7.56 -14.64
C ILE A 77 0.13 7.07 -15.79
N GLU A 78 1.43 6.89 -15.54
CA GLU A 78 2.35 6.38 -16.59
C GLU A 78 2.06 4.94 -16.97
N ARG A 79 1.29 4.20 -16.15
CA ARG A 79 0.76 2.88 -16.46
C ARG A 79 -0.66 2.90 -17.04
N GLY A 80 -1.18 4.08 -17.38
CA GLY A 80 -2.50 4.26 -18.00
C GLY A 80 -3.68 4.28 -17.02
N PHE A 81 -3.44 4.36 -15.71
CA PHE A 81 -4.51 4.41 -14.71
C PHE A 81 -4.84 5.84 -14.29
N ASP A 82 -6.14 6.17 -14.29
CA ASP A 82 -6.65 7.41 -13.72
C ASP A 82 -6.86 7.27 -12.20
N PRO A 83 -6.11 8.00 -11.35
CA PRO A 83 -6.20 7.92 -9.89
C PRO A 83 -7.60 8.20 -9.34
N ARG A 84 -8.43 8.98 -10.05
CA ARG A 84 -9.79 9.35 -9.62
C ARG A 84 -10.71 8.15 -9.44
N ASN A 85 -10.40 7.05 -10.14
CA ASN A 85 -11.15 5.80 -10.09
C ASN A 85 -10.75 4.88 -8.93
N PHE A 86 -9.82 5.31 -8.07
CA PHE A 86 -9.28 4.52 -6.97
C PHE A 86 -9.56 5.17 -5.61
N ALA A 87 -9.41 4.38 -4.55
CA ALA A 87 -9.29 4.88 -3.19
C ALA A 87 -7.81 4.88 -2.78
N LEU A 88 -7.38 5.92 -2.05
CA LEU A 88 -6.04 5.98 -1.49
C LEU A 88 -5.99 5.11 -0.23
N PHE A 89 -5.29 3.99 -0.31
CA PHE A 89 -5.09 3.10 0.82
C PHE A 89 -3.85 3.53 1.61
N SER A 90 -4.05 4.11 2.81
CA SER A 90 -3.00 4.74 3.60
C SER A 90 -2.59 3.86 4.79
N PHE A 91 -1.32 3.47 4.83
CA PHE A 91 -0.74 2.63 5.88
C PHE A 91 0.68 3.10 6.25
N GLY A 92 1.30 2.42 7.21
CA GLY A 92 2.50 2.85 7.90
C GLY A 92 2.19 3.90 8.97
N GLY A 93 3.08 4.07 9.94
CA GLY A 93 2.82 4.93 11.10
C GLY A 93 2.58 6.40 10.75
N ALA A 94 3.19 6.88 9.67
CA ALA A 94 3.06 8.28 9.22
C ALA A 94 2.02 8.49 8.11
N GLY A 95 1.60 7.45 7.38
CA GLY A 95 0.81 7.60 6.16
C GLY A 95 -0.48 8.41 6.37
N GLY A 96 -1.19 8.12 7.46
CA GLY A 96 -2.46 8.77 7.80
C GLY A 96 -2.35 10.28 8.07
N MET A 97 -1.15 10.82 8.36
CA MET A 97 -0.94 12.26 8.56
C MET A 97 -0.86 13.06 7.25
N HIS A 98 -0.59 12.38 6.14
CA HIS A 98 -0.34 12.97 4.82
C HIS A 98 -1.43 12.63 3.80
N ALA A 99 -2.22 11.59 4.07
CA ALA A 99 -3.16 11.00 3.12
C ALA A 99 -4.18 12.00 2.54
N ALA A 100 -4.75 12.87 3.37
CA ALA A 100 -5.80 13.80 2.94
C ALA A 100 -5.32 14.81 1.89
N GLU A 101 -4.14 15.40 2.10
CA GLU A 101 -3.57 16.36 1.15
C GLU A 101 -3.10 15.67 -0.13
N ILE A 102 -2.50 14.48 -0.02
CA ILE A 102 -2.09 13.69 -1.19
C ILE A 102 -3.31 13.29 -2.03
N ALA A 103 -4.37 12.78 -1.41
CA ALA A 103 -5.60 12.41 -2.09
C ALA A 103 -6.25 13.61 -2.78
N ALA A 104 -6.30 14.77 -2.11
CA ALA A 104 -6.83 16.00 -2.69
C ALA A 104 -6.06 16.41 -3.95
N ASN A 105 -4.72 16.39 -3.93
CA ASN A 105 -3.91 16.76 -5.10
C ASN A 105 -4.05 15.77 -6.27
N LEU A 106 -4.33 14.50 -5.96
CA LEU A 106 -4.57 13.44 -6.95
C LEU A 106 -6.03 13.34 -7.39
N ASN A 107 -6.92 14.19 -6.88
CA ASN A 107 -8.37 14.11 -7.07
C ASN A 107 -8.98 12.75 -6.68
N ILE A 108 -8.39 12.11 -5.67
CA ILE A 108 -8.91 10.87 -5.08
C ILE A 108 -9.98 11.24 -4.06
N SER A 109 -11.19 10.73 -4.25
CA SER A 109 -12.36 11.08 -3.42
C SER A 109 -12.42 10.36 -2.08
N LYS A 110 -11.74 9.21 -1.97
CA LYS A 110 -11.85 8.30 -0.83
C LYS A 110 -10.48 7.86 -0.33
N ILE A 111 -10.28 7.96 0.97
CA ILE A 111 -9.09 7.46 1.66
C ILE A 111 -9.53 6.35 2.59
N LEU A 112 -8.76 5.27 2.62
CA LEU A 112 -8.98 4.15 3.54
C LEU A 112 -7.72 3.96 4.39
N VAL A 113 -7.87 4.12 5.70
CA VAL A 113 -6.85 3.77 6.69
C VAL A 113 -7.28 2.49 7.39
N PRO A 114 -6.56 1.37 7.22
CA PRO A 114 -6.98 0.09 7.80
C PRO A 114 -6.84 0.10 9.33
N LYS A 115 -7.50 -0.85 10.00
CA LYS A 115 -7.41 -1.00 11.46
C LYS A 115 -5.96 -1.06 11.97
N ASN A 116 -5.10 -1.79 11.28
CA ASN A 116 -3.71 -2.04 11.65
C ASN A 116 -2.76 -1.25 10.74
N ALA A 117 -3.00 0.05 10.58
CA ALA A 117 -2.26 0.87 9.62
C ALA A 117 -0.76 0.88 9.87
N GLY A 118 -0.29 1.04 11.10
CA GLY A 118 1.15 1.11 11.38
C GLY A 118 1.90 -0.19 11.13
N VAL A 119 1.24 -1.35 11.28
CA VAL A 119 1.84 -2.69 11.13
C VAL A 119 1.30 -3.51 9.96
N LEU A 120 0.67 -2.86 8.98
CA LEU A 120 -0.01 -3.58 7.89
C LEU A 120 0.91 -4.52 7.10
N SER A 121 2.18 -4.15 6.88
CA SER A 121 3.14 -5.01 6.17
C SER A 121 3.38 -6.34 6.89
N ALA A 122 3.43 -6.32 8.23
CA ALA A 122 3.57 -7.54 9.03
C ALA A 122 2.29 -8.40 8.94
N LEU A 123 1.11 -7.78 8.96
CA LEU A 123 -0.14 -8.50 8.72
C LEU A 123 -0.17 -9.13 7.32
N GLY A 124 0.31 -8.41 6.31
CA GLY A 124 0.43 -8.92 4.93
C GLY A 124 1.32 -10.16 4.85
N LEU A 125 2.46 -10.14 5.55
CA LEU A 125 3.36 -11.30 5.64
C LEU A 125 2.69 -12.51 6.30
N LEU A 126 1.92 -12.31 7.37
CA LEU A 126 1.18 -13.38 8.05
C LEU A 126 0.04 -13.97 7.20
N MET A 127 -0.50 -13.20 6.26
CA MET A 127 -1.62 -13.60 5.39
C MET A 127 -1.19 -14.11 4.02
N ALA A 128 0.09 -13.96 3.67
CA ALA A 128 0.62 -14.37 2.37
C ALA A 128 0.66 -15.90 2.27
N ASP A 129 0.26 -16.41 1.11
CA ASP A 129 0.50 -17.82 0.76
C ASP A 129 2.01 -18.01 0.47
N SER A 130 2.57 -19.19 0.76
CA SER A 130 3.96 -19.49 0.39
C SER A 130 4.03 -19.73 -1.11
N ILE A 131 4.85 -18.97 -1.83
CA ILE A 131 4.99 -19.09 -3.29
C ILE A 131 6.43 -19.43 -3.61
N LYS A 132 6.62 -20.51 -4.38
CA LYS A 132 7.90 -20.88 -4.98
C LYS A 132 7.78 -20.90 -6.50
N ASP A 133 8.71 -20.23 -7.15
CA ASP A 133 8.86 -20.21 -8.60
C ASP A 133 9.96 -21.20 -9.02
N TYR A 134 9.59 -22.13 -9.90
CA TYR A 134 10.52 -23.07 -10.53
C TYR A 134 10.52 -22.81 -12.03
N SER A 135 11.68 -22.68 -12.64
CA SER A 135 11.81 -22.53 -14.09
C SER A 135 12.85 -23.47 -14.66
N GLN A 136 12.66 -23.84 -15.92
CA GLN A 136 13.63 -24.58 -16.72
C GLN A 136 13.65 -23.99 -18.12
N SER A 137 14.84 -23.64 -18.61
CA SER A 137 15.02 -23.15 -19.97
C SER A 137 14.88 -24.29 -20.98
N ILE A 138 14.14 -24.02 -22.06
CA ILE A 138 13.94 -24.95 -23.17
C ILE A 138 14.51 -24.38 -24.46
N LEU A 139 14.38 -23.06 -24.67
CA LEU A 139 14.81 -22.30 -25.86
C LEU A 139 14.59 -23.06 -27.18
N LYS A 140 13.33 -23.18 -27.59
CA LYS A 140 12.93 -23.83 -28.85
C LYS A 140 11.80 -23.09 -29.54
N ILE A 141 11.76 -23.18 -30.86
CA ILE A 141 10.60 -22.72 -31.63
C ILE A 141 9.42 -23.62 -31.28
N ILE A 142 8.27 -23.00 -31.04
CA ILE A 142 7.12 -23.68 -30.48
C ILE A 142 6.51 -24.74 -31.42
N SER A 143 6.62 -24.53 -32.73
CA SER A 143 6.22 -25.50 -33.75
C SER A 143 7.09 -26.76 -33.78
N GLU A 144 8.31 -26.69 -33.24
CA GLU A 144 9.24 -27.84 -33.12
C GLU A 144 9.03 -28.64 -31.83
N LEU A 145 8.23 -28.11 -30.90
CA LEU A 145 7.97 -28.72 -29.62
C LEU A 145 6.75 -29.65 -29.67
N LYS A 146 7.01 -30.93 -29.37
CA LYS A 146 5.94 -31.90 -29.11
C LYS A 146 5.28 -31.61 -27.75
N PRO A 147 3.93 -31.56 -27.65
CA PRO A 147 3.22 -31.35 -26.38
C PRO A 147 3.64 -32.33 -25.28
N GLU A 148 3.95 -33.57 -25.64
CA GLU A 148 4.37 -34.62 -24.71
C GLU A 148 5.71 -34.28 -24.03
N THR A 149 6.61 -33.60 -24.75
CA THR A 149 7.90 -33.11 -24.21
C THR A 149 7.67 -32.07 -23.13
N LEU A 150 6.76 -31.12 -23.38
CA LEU A 150 6.39 -30.09 -22.39
C LEU A 150 5.75 -30.72 -21.17
N VAL A 151 4.82 -31.66 -21.35
CA VAL A 151 4.19 -32.40 -20.25
C VAL A 151 5.22 -33.16 -19.42
N LYS A 152 6.21 -33.82 -20.06
CA LYS A 152 7.29 -34.51 -19.35
C LYS A 152 8.13 -33.55 -18.51
N ASN A 153 8.52 -32.41 -19.08
CA ASN A 153 9.33 -31.43 -18.36
C ASN A 153 8.55 -30.79 -17.20
N PHE A 154 7.26 -30.49 -17.40
CA PHE A 154 6.39 -30.02 -16.31
C PHE A 154 6.21 -31.06 -15.21
N LYS A 155 6.14 -32.37 -15.52
CA LYS A 155 6.10 -33.42 -14.49
C LYS A 155 7.35 -33.42 -13.61
N ILE A 156 8.53 -33.24 -14.20
CA ILE A 156 9.80 -33.15 -13.46
C ILE A 156 9.77 -31.96 -12.50
N LEU A 157 9.44 -30.77 -13.00
CA LEU A 157 9.33 -29.56 -12.16
C LEU A 157 8.22 -29.69 -11.11
N SER A 158 7.09 -30.32 -11.43
CA SER A 158 5.98 -30.52 -10.49
C SER A 158 6.40 -31.41 -9.34
N SER A 159 7.12 -32.49 -9.61
CA SER A 159 7.62 -33.41 -8.58
C SER A 159 8.58 -32.69 -7.62
N LYS A 160 9.51 -31.89 -8.17
CA LYS A 160 10.43 -31.08 -7.36
C LYS A 160 9.68 -30.07 -6.50
N ALA A 161 8.73 -29.35 -7.10
CA ALA A 161 7.92 -28.37 -6.39
C ALA A 161 7.11 -29.00 -5.25
N LEU A 162 6.48 -30.15 -5.49
CA LEU A 162 5.70 -30.86 -4.47
C LEU A 162 6.57 -31.37 -3.32
N ASP A 163 7.75 -31.91 -3.61
CA ASP A 163 8.69 -32.40 -2.59
C ASP A 163 9.17 -31.24 -1.69
N GLU A 164 9.61 -30.13 -2.28
CA GLU A 164 10.09 -28.97 -1.51
C GLU A 164 8.98 -28.28 -0.71
N MET A 165 7.75 -28.23 -1.21
CA MET A 165 6.62 -27.68 -0.47
C MET A 165 6.19 -28.59 0.68
N GLN A 166 6.27 -29.92 0.49
CA GLN A 166 6.00 -30.89 1.57
C GLN A 166 7.05 -30.81 2.68
N LYS A 167 8.33 -30.59 2.34
CA LYS A 167 9.41 -30.35 3.32
C LYS A 167 9.18 -29.10 4.18
N GLU A 168 8.42 -28.13 3.68
CA GLU A 168 7.97 -26.95 4.44
C GLU A 168 6.69 -27.19 5.25
N GLY A 169 6.16 -28.41 5.24
CA GLY A 169 4.99 -28.81 6.02
C GLY A 169 3.65 -28.61 5.31
N PHE A 170 3.63 -28.29 4.01
CA PHE A 170 2.40 -28.23 3.24
C PHE A 170 1.93 -29.63 2.83
N ILE A 171 0.68 -29.97 3.17
CA ILE A 171 0.04 -31.19 2.67
C ILE A 171 -0.33 -31.05 1.19
N PRO A 172 -0.26 -32.13 0.38
CA PRO A 172 -0.51 -32.07 -1.07
C PRO A 172 -1.80 -31.37 -1.50
N LYS A 173 -2.89 -31.56 -0.75
CA LYS A 173 -4.19 -30.92 -1.03
C LYS A 173 -4.20 -29.39 -0.89
N ASN A 174 -3.20 -28.81 -0.21
CA ASN A 174 -3.06 -27.37 0.00
C ASN A 174 -2.01 -26.75 -0.94
N ILE A 175 -1.43 -27.54 -1.85
CA ILE A 175 -0.44 -27.05 -2.81
C ILE A 175 -1.12 -26.90 -4.17
N ASN A 176 -1.20 -25.66 -4.66
CA ASN A 176 -1.69 -25.38 -6.00
C ASN A 176 -0.50 -25.15 -6.93
N LEU A 177 -0.42 -25.94 -8.01
CA LEU A 177 0.57 -25.74 -9.06
C LEU A 177 -0.05 -24.96 -10.21
N LEU A 178 0.58 -23.84 -10.57
CA LEU A 178 0.22 -23.02 -11.71
C LEU A 178 1.34 -23.12 -12.75
N TYR A 179 0.97 -23.41 -13.99
CA TYR A 179 1.89 -23.73 -15.07
C TYR A 179 1.95 -22.57 -16.07
N TYR A 180 3.14 -22.23 -16.55
CA TYR A 180 3.37 -21.13 -17.48
C TYR A 180 4.42 -21.47 -18.53
N LEU A 181 4.31 -20.86 -19.69
CA LEU A 181 5.35 -20.76 -20.71
C LEU A 181 5.81 -19.31 -20.80
N ASP A 182 7.12 -19.07 -20.75
CA ASP A 182 7.71 -17.77 -21.08
C ASP A 182 7.99 -17.75 -22.58
N LEU A 183 7.20 -16.97 -23.30
CA LEU A 183 7.17 -16.94 -24.77
C LEU A 183 7.70 -15.60 -25.29
N ARG A 184 8.35 -15.63 -26.45
CA ARG A 184 8.75 -14.43 -27.18
C ARG A 184 8.74 -14.67 -28.68
N TYR A 185 8.78 -13.61 -29.47
CA TYR A 185 9.12 -13.75 -30.86
C TYR A 185 10.60 -14.10 -31.04
N LEU A 186 10.93 -14.91 -32.05
CA LEU A 186 12.30 -15.24 -32.40
C LEU A 186 13.12 -13.95 -32.60
N GLY A 187 14.22 -13.82 -31.85
CA GLY A 187 15.10 -12.64 -31.87
C GLY A 187 14.67 -11.49 -30.95
N GLN A 188 13.54 -11.59 -30.25
CA GLN A 188 13.10 -10.59 -29.28
C GLN A 188 13.88 -10.72 -27.95
N SER A 189 14.07 -9.60 -27.24
CA SER A 189 14.84 -9.57 -25.99
C SER A 189 14.03 -9.84 -24.71
N TYR A 190 12.70 -9.84 -24.78
CA TYR A 190 11.83 -9.95 -23.60
C TYR A 190 10.75 -11.01 -23.79
N GLU A 191 10.44 -11.73 -22.72
CA GLU A 191 9.41 -12.75 -22.69
C GLU A 191 8.08 -12.26 -22.10
N ILE A 192 6.99 -12.91 -22.51
CA ILE A 192 5.67 -12.78 -21.93
C ILE A 192 5.28 -14.15 -21.35
N SER A 193 4.98 -14.20 -20.04
CA SER A 193 4.51 -15.42 -19.38
C SER A 193 3.03 -15.69 -19.71
N ILE A 194 2.76 -16.81 -20.37
CA ILE A 194 1.42 -17.28 -20.74
C ILE A 194 1.04 -18.51 -19.92
N PRO A 195 -0.15 -18.54 -19.28
CA PRO A 195 -0.63 -19.74 -18.61
C PRO A 195 -0.64 -20.95 -19.54
N TRP A 196 -0.03 -22.04 -19.10
CA TRP A 196 -0.06 -23.29 -19.83
C TRP A 196 -1.43 -23.96 -19.70
N GLN A 197 -1.99 -24.37 -20.83
CA GLN A 197 -3.17 -25.21 -20.89
C GLN A 197 -2.88 -26.37 -21.83
N GLN A 198 -3.20 -27.58 -21.39
CA GLN A 198 -2.93 -28.79 -22.17
C GLN A 198 -3.71 -28.82 -23.51
N SER A 199 -4.77 -28.03 -23.63
CA SER A 199 -5.55 -27.84 -24.86
C SER A 199 -4.82 -27.09 -25.99
N GLY A 200 -3.63 -26.50 -25.73
CA GLY A 200 -2.73 -26.04 -26.79
C GLY A 200 -2.89 -24.60 -27.30
N SER A 201 -3.78 -23.78 -26.73
CA SER A 201 -4.06 -22.42 -27.22
C SER A 201 -3.13 -21.32 -26.67
N PHE A 202 -1.82 -21.57 -26.63
CA PHE A 202 -0.84 -20.64 -26.04
C PHE A 202 -0.28 -19.60 -27.02
N VAL A 203 -0.15 -19.91 -28.32
CA VAL A 203 0.32 -18.93 -29.34
C VAL A 203 -0.70 -17.80 -29.56
N PRO A 204 -2.01 -18.07 -29.74
CA PRO A 204 -3.00 -16.99 -29.81
C PRO A 204 -3.06 -16.15 -28.52
N SER A 205 -2.92 -16.81 -27.36
CA SER A 205 -2.87 -16.14 -26.06
C SER A 205 -1.65 -15.22 -25.95
N PHE A 206 -0.50 -15.65 -26.47
CA PHE A 206 0.70 -14.82 -26.58
C PHE A 206 0.48 -13.60 -27.46
N HIS A 207 -0.07 -13.76 -28.68
CA HIS A 207 -0.35 -12.63 -29.56
C HIS A 207 -1.30 -11.61 -28.92
N LYS A 208 -2.35 -12.08 -28.25
CA LYS A 208 -3.28 -11.22 -27.51
C LYS A 208 -2.60 -10.47 -26.37
N ALA A 209 -1.73 -11.15 -25.62
CA ALA A 209 -0.96 -10.52 -24.54
C ALA A 209 0.03 -9.49 -25.08
N HIS A 210 0.71 -9.80 -26.18
CA HIS A 210 1.64 -8.90 -26.87
C HIS A 210 0.92 -7.65 -27.39
N GLN A 211 -0.23 -7.82 -28.06
CA GLN A 211 -1.08 -6.70 -28.51
C GLN A 211 -1.51 -5.81 -27.35
N LYS A 212 -1.84 -6.40 -26.20
CA LYS A 212 -2.25 -5.63 -25.01
C LYS A 212 -1.09 -4.85 -24.40
N LEU A 213 0.11 -5.42 -24.38
CA LEU A 213 1.29 -4.83 -23.72
C LEU A 213 2.00 -3.81 -24.62
N TYR A 214 2.09 -4.08 -25.92
CA TYR A 214 2.92 -3.32 -26.85
C TYR A 214 2.13 -2.71 -28.03
N SER A 215 0.81 -2.90 -28.08
CA SER A 215 -0.08 -2.38 -29.14
C SER A 215 0.16 -2.96 -30.55
N TYR A 216 0.93 -4.04 -30.67
CA TYR A 216 1.08 -4.79 -31.90
C TYR A 216 1.31 -6.28 -31.61
N HIS A 217 1.21 -7.12 -32.65
CA HIS A 217 1.67 -8.50 -32.66
C HIS A 217 2.08 -8.87 -34.10
N HIS A 218 2.97 -9.84 -34.23
CA HIS A 218 3.40 -10.41 -35.52
C HIS A 218 2.85 -11.84 -35.64
N LEU A 219 1.96 -12.08 -36.59
CA LEU A 219 1.40 -13.42 -36.82
C LEU A 219 2.38 -14.33 -37.54
N ASP A 220 3.22 -13.76 -38.40
CA ASP A 220 4.15 -14.51 -39.26
C ASP A 220 5.50 -14.80 -38.59
N GLN A 221 5.77 -14.17 -37.45
CA GLN A 221 7.05 -14.33 -36.76
C GLN A 221 7.02 -15.58 -35.87
N PRO A 222 8.03 -16.48 -35.98
CA PRO A 222 8.10 -17.67 -35.14
C PRO A 222 8.11 -17.30 -33.65
N VAL A 223 7.37 -18.06 -32.85
CA VAL A 223 7.33 -17.92 -31.39
C VAL A 223 8.28 -18.94 -30.77
N GLU A 224 9.15 -18.48 -29.89
CA GLU A 224 10.04 -19.31 -29.09
C GLU A 224 9.49 -19.51 -27.68
N VAL A 225 9.62 -20.74 -27.17
CA VAL A 225 9.50 -21.03 -25.74
C VAL A 225 10.88 -20.88 -25.12
N VAL A 226 11.07 -19.85 -24.30
CA VAL A 226 12.35 -19.63 -23.59
C VAL A 226 12.40 -20.51 -22.36
N ASN A 227 11.36 -20.46 -21.52
CA ASN A 227 11.27 -21.24 -20.29
C ASN A 227 9.90 -21.90 -20.12
N ILE A 228 9.89 -23.05 -19.45
CA ILE A 228 8.72 -23.52 -18.71
C ILE A 228 8.82 -23.06 -17.26
N ARG A 229 7.69 -22.73 -16.65
CA ARG A 229 7.64 -22.29 -15.25
C ARG A 229 6.49 -22.90 -14.49
N ILE A 230 6.73 -23.27 -13.24
CA ILE A 230 5.72 -23.67 -12.27
C ILE A 230 5.78 -22.70 -11.10
N LYS A 231 4.62 -22.14 -10.73
CA LYS A 231 4.42 -21.52 -9.42
C LYS A 231 3.74 -22.51 -8.50
N ALA A 232 4.41 -22.90 -7.44
CA ALA A 232 3.81 -23.68 -6.37
C ALA A 232 3.33 -22.74 -5.28
N ALA A 233 2.02 -22.71 -5.05
CA ALA A 233 1.37 -21.90 -4.02
C ALA A 233 0.90 -22.81 -2.89
N GLY A 234 1.58 -22.74 -1.75
CA GLY A 234 1.20 -23.38 -0.49
C GLY A 234 0.17 -22.53 0.23
N ILE A 235 -1.08 -22.99 0.24
CA ILE A 235 -2.18 -22.27 0.86
C ILE A 235 -2.18 -22.57 2.35
N GLY A 236 -1.82 -21.56 3.13
CA GLY A 236 -1.86 -21.60 4.59
C GLY A 236 -3.25 -21.34 5.15
N SER A 237 -3.40 -21.50 6.47
CA SER A 237 -4.60 -21.07 7.18
C SER A 237 -4.74 -19.55 7.12
N LYS A 238 -5.74 -19.05 6.38
CA LYS A 238 -5.94 -17.61 6.25
C LYS A 238 -6.56 -17.01 7.51
N ILE A 239 -5.96 -15.94 8.01
CA ILE A 239 -6.52 -15.14 9.11
C ILE A 239 -7.84 -14.52 8.64
N ARG A 240 -8.94 -14.88 9.30
CA ARG A 240 -10.25 -14.29 9.03
C ARG A 240 -10.42 -12.99 9.82
N LEU A 241 -10.50 -11.87 9.11
CA LEU A 241 -10.77 -10.58 9.72
C LEU A 241 -12.19 -10.56 10.31
N LYS A 242 -12.30 -10.20 11.60
CA LYS A 242 -13.57 -10.13 12.31
C LYS A 242 -14.39 -8.95 11.80
N LYS A 243 -15.62 -9.22 11.36
CA LYS A 243 -16.62 -8.19 11.05
C LYS A 243 -17.37 -7.81 12.32
N HIS A 244 -17.51 -6.52 12.56
CA HIS A 244 -18.25 -5.93 13.67
C HIS A 244 -19.66 -5.52 13.24
N LYS A 245 -20.59 -5.50 14.20
CA LYS A 245 -21.93 -4.92 14.01
C LYS A 245 -21.80 -3.39 14.08
N ILE A 246 -22.51 -2.70 13.19
CA ILE A 246 -22.58 -1.24 13.20
C ILE A 246 -23.33 -0.81 14.46
N GLN A 247 -22.74 0.12 15.21
CA GLN A 247 -23.37 0.77 16.36
C GLN A 247 -23.70 2.21 15.98
N LYS A 248 -24.85 2.71 16.43
CA LYS A 248 -25.27 4.12 16.25
C LYS A 248 -24.71 5.04 17.33
N SER A 249 -23.75 4.59 18.13
CA SER A 249 -23.22 5.38 19.25
C SER A 249 -22.30 6.50 18.76
N ASP A 250 -22.27 7.59 19.52
CA ASP A 250 -21.32 8.68 19.35
C ASP A 250 -19.88 8.19 19.63
N PRO A 251 -18.84 8.68 18.92
CA PRO A 251 -17.44 8.48 19.30
C PRO A 251 -17.00 9.11 20.63
N GLU A 252 -17.88 9.67 21.47
CA GLU A 252 -17.53 10.25 22.79
C GLU A 252 -16.57 9.39 23.64
N ARG A 253 -16.78 8.07 23.71
CA ARG A 253 -15.90 7.15 24.47
C ARG A 253 -14.45 7.11 23.95
N ALA A 254 -14.26 7.49 22.69
CA ALA A 254 -12.95 7.59 22.07
C ALA A 254 -12.35 9.00 22.22
N PHE A 255 -13.13 10.03 22.54
CA PHE A 255 -12.61 11.39 22.70
C PHE A 255 -11.61 11.46 23.86
N LEU A 256 -10.46 12.10 23.61
CA LEU A 256 -9.40 12.27 24.59
C LEU A 256 -9.25 13.72 25.03
N LYS A 257 -9.06 14.61 24.06
CA LYS A 257 -8.80 16.04 24.29
C LYS A 257 -8.94 16.84 23.00
N LYS A 258 -8.86 18.16 23.13
CA LYS A 258 -8.58 19.06 21.99
C LYS A 258 -7.13 19.53 22.04
N GLN A 259 -6.52 19.78 20.88
CA GLN A 259 -5.19 20.38 20.80
C GLN A 259 -5.09 21.45 19.69
N PRO A 260 -4.16 22.40 19.81
CA PRO A 260 -3.90 23.37 18.75
C PRO A 260 -3.44 22.69 17.45
N LEU A 261 -3.98 23.14 16.33
CA LEU A 261 -3.64 22.70 14.98
C LEU A 261 -3.37 23.93 14.10
N PHE A 262 -2.42 23.82 13.17
CA PHE A 262 -2.22 24.79 12.10
C PHE A 262 -2.42 24.10 10.75
N PHE A 263 -3.41 24.57 9.99
CA PHE A 263 -3.77 24.00 8.69
C PHE A 263 -4.21 25.09 7.72
N SER A 264 -3.75 25.02 6.47
CA SER A 264 -4.04 26.00 5.41
C SER A 264 -3.88 27.47 5.85
N GLY A 265 -2.78 27.78 6.54
CA GLY A 265 -2.48 29.15 7.00
C GLY A 265 -3.27 29.61 8.24
N LYS A 266 -4.17 28.79 8.78
CA LYS A 266 -5.04 29.15 9.90
C LYS A 266 -4.76 28.30 11.14
N LYS A 267 -4.80 28.93 12.31
CA LYS A 267 -4.83 28.23 13.59
C LYS A 267 -6.25 27.74 13.85
N CYS A 268 -6.40 26.49 14.26
CA CYS A 268 -7.66 25.88 14.65
C CYS A 268 -7.43 24.88 15.81
N SER A 269 -8.50 24.22 16.25
CA SER A 269 -8.44 23.23 17.33
C SER A 269 -8.90 21.88 16.80
N ALA A 270 -8.07 20.84 16.94
CA ALA A 270 -8.38 19.49 16.52
C ALA A 270 -8.84 18.63 17.71
N SER A 271 -9.93 17.90 17.55
CA SER A 271 -10.34 16.86 18.50
C SER A 271 -9.47 15.61 18.33
N VAL A 272 -8.98 15.05 19.42
CA VAL A 272 -8.12 13.86 19.43
C VAL A 272 -8.94 12.67 19.93
N TYR A 273 -8.96 11.59 19.16
CA TYR A 273 -9.68 10.36 19.45
C TYR A 273 -8.73 9.16 19.55
N ARG A 274 -8.95 8.30 20.55
CA ARG A 274 -8.24 7.03 20.71
C ARG A 274 -8.80 5.99 19.76
N ARG A 275 -7.95 5.46 18.88
CA ARG A 275 -8.34 4.54 17.81
C ARG A 275 -9.01 3.27 18.31
N SER A 276 -8.50 2.68 19.40
CA SER A 276 -8.98 1.42 19.99
C SER A 276 -10.38 1.51 20.59
N HIS A 277 -10.88 2.72 20.88
CA HIS A 277 -12.20 2.95 21.45
C HIS A 277 -13.26 3.23 20.38
N LEU A 278 -12.87 3.36 19.11
CA LEU A 278 -13.81 3.54 18.01
C LEU A 278 -14.50 2.22 17.64
N SER A 279 -15.81 2.29 17.49
CA SER A 279 -16.68 1.20 17.05
C SER A 279 -17.10 1.36 15.60
N ALA A 280 -17.40 0.24 14.94
CA ALA A 280 -17.96 0.24 13.60
C ALA A 280 -19.24 1.10 13.55
N GLY A 281 -19.32 2.02 12.61
CA GLY A 281 -20.42 2.98 12.50
C GLY A 281 -20.11 4.38 13.01
N ASN A 282 -19.12 4.56 13.90
CA ASN A 282 -18.77 5.89 14.39
C ASN A 282 -18.39 6.82 13.24
N LYS A 283 -18.79 8.09 13.36
CA LYS A 283 -18.47 9.17 12.43
C LYS A 283 -17.74 10.28 13.19
N ILE A 284 -16.71 10.84 12.59
CA ILE A 284 -15.93 11.95 13.14
C ILE A 284 -15.89 13.06 12.09
N LEU A 285 -16.16 14.28 12.51
CA LEU A 285 -16.00 15.48 11.70
C LEU A 285 -14.64 16.12 11.98
N GLY A 286 -13.97 16.55 10.91
CA GLY A 286 -12.71 17.27 11.02
C GLY A 286 -12.89 18.73 11.46
N PRO A 287 -11.84 19.40 11.98
CA PRO A 287 -10.48 18.88 12.16
C PRO A 287 -10.34 17.92 13.35
N ALA A 288 -9.70 16.77 13.11
CA ALA A 288 -9.48 15.77 14.14
C ALA A 288 -8.19 14.96 13.94
N LEU A 289 -7.72 14.31 15.01
CA LEU A 289 -6.70 13.28 14.98
C LEU A 289 -7.29 11.98 15.52
N VAL A 290 -7.03 10.87 14.84
CA VAL A 290 -7.26 9.54 15.38
C VAL A 290 -5.90 8.93 15.67
N VAL A 291 -5.59 8.79 16.96
CA VAL A 291 -4.30 8.28 17.45
C VAL A 291 -4.44 6.81 17.80
N ASP A 292 -3.60 5.99 17.17
CA ASP A 292 -3.39 4.59 17.53
C ASP A 292 -2.04 4.43 18.22
N TYR A 293 -1.75 3.21 18.69
CA TYR A 293 -0.43 2.88 19.22
C TYR A 293 0.67 3.10 18.18
N ASP A 294 0.45 2.63 16.95
CA ASP A 294 1.48 2.54 15.91
C ASP A 294 1.36 3.60 14.80
N SER A 295 0.33 4.44 14.84
CA SER A 295 -0.02 5.33 13.73
C SER A 295 -0.90 6.51 14.16
N THR A 296 -0.92 7.56 13.33
CA THR A 296 -1.84 8.69 13.52
C THR A 296 -2.51 9.03 12.19
N THR A 297 -3.83 9.17 12.22
CA THR A 297 -4.63 9.66 11.09
C THR A 297 -5.02 11.11 11.34
N PHE A 298 -4.65 11.99 10.42
CA PHE A 298 -5.07 13.39 10.44
C PHE A 298 -6.29 13.58 9.55
N LEU A 299 -7.36 14.12 10.13
CA LEU A 299 -8.58 14.51 9.44
C LEU A 299 -8.61 16.05 9.33
N PRO A 300 -8.41 16.65 8.15
CA PRO A 300 -8.47 18.10 7.99
C PRO A 300 -9.88 18.66 8.19
N PRO A 301 -10.05 20.00 8.31
CA PRO A 301 -11.36 20.64 8.18
C PRO A 301 -12.09 20.21 6.89
N SER A 302 -13.43 20.20 6.94
CA SER A 302 -14.30 19.82 5.80
C SER A 302 -14.06 18.38 5.29
N HIS A 303 -13.68 17.49 6.20
CA HIS A 303 -13.61 16.06 5.94
C HIS A 303 -14.40 15.31 7.01
N THR A 304 -15.02 14.22 6.57
CA THR A 304 -15.70 13.27 7.44
C THR A 304 -14.97 11.94 7.42
N LEU A 305 -14.92 11.29 8.57
CA LEU A 305 -14.33 9.97 8.74
C LEU A 305 -15.35 9.00 9.34
N LYS A 306 -15.49 7.81 8.75
CA LYS A 306 -16.40 6.76 9.21
C LYS A 306 -15.67 5.45 9.44
N ALA A 307 -15.92 4.80 10.57
CA ALA A 307 -15.44 3.44 10.83
C ALA A 307 -16.36 2.41 10.16
N ASP A 308 -15.82 1.54 9.31
CA ASP A 308 -16.59 0.45 8.67
C ASP A 308 -16.70 -0.80 9.56
N ARG A 309 -17.28 -1.89 9.02
CA ARG A 309 -17.46 -3.16 9.75
C ARG A 309 -16.17 -3.93 10.01
N LEU A 310 -15.10 -3.67 9.27
CA LEU A 310 -13.76 -4.21 9.53
C LEU A 310 -12.94 -3.26 10.41
N LEU A 311 -13.56 -2.17 10.87
CA LEU A 311 -12.88 -1.07 11.53
C LEU A 311 -11.79 -0.50 10.61
N ASN A 312 -12.02 -0.35 9.32
CA ASN A 312 -11.25 0.61 8.52
C ASN A 312 -11.82 2.01 8.76
N LEU A 313 -10.96 3.04 8.73
CA LEU A 313 -11.39 4.43 8.70
C LEU A 313 -11.50 4.86 7.24
N ILE A 314 -12.72 5.19 6.83
CA ILE A 314 -13.01 5.73 5.50
C ILE A 314 -13.13 7.24 5.66
N MET A 315 -12.22 7.97 5.04
CA MET A 315 -12.20 9.43 5.03
C MET A 315 -12.59 9.94 3.66
N GLU A 316 -13.47 10.93 3.65
CA GLU A 316 -13.96 11.61 2.45
C GLU A 316 -13.97 13.11 2.71
N LYS A 317 -13.73 13.90 1.67
CA LYS A 317 -13.93 15.35 1.72
C LYS A 317 -15.43 15.63 1.59
N ASP A 318 -15.96 16.49 2.44
CA ASP A 318 -17.36 16.88 2.37
C ASP A 318 -17.63 17.54 1.01
N ARG A 319 -18.67 17.08 0.31
CA ARG A 319 -19.16 17.77 -0.89
C ARG A 319 -19.91 19.01 -0.41
N LEU A 320 -19.37 20.18 -0.73
CA LEU A 320 -20.12 21.44 -0.65
C LEU A 320 -21.26 21.42 -1.68
#